data_AF-A0A9P9W791-F1
#
_entry.id   AF-A0A9P9W791-F1
#
_cell.length_a   1.000
_cell.length_b   1.000
_cell.length_c   1.000
_cell.angle_alpha   90.00
_cell.angle_beta   90.00
_cell.angle_gamma   90.00
#
_symmetry.space_group_name_H-M   'P 1'
#
loop_
_entity.id
_entity.type
_entity.pdbx_description
1 polymer ?
#
loop_
_entity_poly.entity_id
_entity_poly.type
_entity_poly.pdbx_seq_one_letter_code
_entity_poly.pdbx_strand_id
1 'polypeptide(L)'
;QTVLGYDDELINGQRNTLVFNTFVWMQIFNQWNNRRLDNKFNIFEGLFQNWFFVGINIAMMGAQVLIIFVGGRPFSIAETRPPQTGPQWAYAIVLGFISIPVGILIRLIPDTLVLKLIP
;
A
#
# COMPACT_ATOMS: atom_id res chain seq x y z
N GLN A 1 -2.69 -11.11 -36.10
CA GLN A 1 -4.16 -11.02 -36.00
C GLN A 1 -4.52 -11.05 -34.52
N THR A 2 -5.04 -9.93 -34.03
CA THR A 2 -5.58 -9.72 -32.68
C THR A 2 -6.87 -10.53 -32.55
N VAL A 3 -6.95 -11.47 -31.60
CA VAL A 3 -8.13 -12.33 -31.39
C VAL A 3 -8.77 -12.00 -30.04
N LEU A 4 -9.60 -10.95 -30.05
CA LEU A 4 -10.81 -10.75 -29.24
C LEU A 4 -10.70 -10.49 -27.72
N GLY A 5 -10.11 -9.34 -27.31
CA GLY A 5 -10.41 -8.64 -26.04
C GLY A 5 -10.04 -9.33 -24.71
N TYR A 6 -9.71 -10.62 -24.75
CA TYR A 6 -9.34 -11.43 -23.60
C TYR A 6 -8.00 -11.01 -23.00
N ASP A 7 -7.02 -10.68 -23.85
CA ASP A 7 -5.72 -10.16 -23.39
C ASP A 7 -5.87 -8.81 -22.69
N ASP A 8 -6.75 -7.93 -23.20
CA ASP A 8 -7.04 -6.64 -22.58
C ASP A 8 -7.75 -6.82 -21.22
N GLU A 9 -8.73 -7.73 -21.13
CA GLU A 9 -9.42 -8.03 -19.88
C GLU A 9 -8.47 -8.63 -18.82
N LEU A 10 -7.56 -9.51 -19.25
CA LEU A 10 -6.52 -10.09 -18.39
C LEU A 10 -5.55 -9.02 -17.87
N ILE A 11 -5.06 -8.15 -18.77
CA ILE A 11 -4.16 -7.04 -18.42
C ILE A 11 -4.86 -6.07 -17.46
N ASN A 12 -6.14 -5.76 -17.70
CA ASN A 12 -6.93 -4.90 -16.84
C ASN A 12 -7.14 -5.51 -15.44
N GLY A 13 -7.43 -6.81 -15.36
CA GLY A 13 -7.53 -7.53 -14.08
C GLY A 13 -6.21 -7.52 -13.30
N GLN A 14 -5.08 -7.72 -13.97
CA GLN A 14 -3.75 -7.67 -13.35
C GLN A 14 -3.41 -6.26 -12.85
N ARG A 15 -3.74 -5.21 -13.62
CA ARG A 15 -3.55 -3.81 -13.18
C ARG A 15 -4.43 -3.48 -12.00
N ASN A 16 -5.71 -3.85 -11.99
CA ASN A 16 -6.61 -3.60 -10.87
C ASN A 16 -6.12 -4.30 -9.60
N THR A 17 -5.67 -5.56 -9.72
CA THR A 17 -5.04 -6.31 -8.61
C THR A 17 -3.80 -5.59 -8.09
N LEU A 18 -2.94 -5.08 -8.98
CA LEU A 18 -1.73 -4.35 -8.62
C LEU A 18 -2.05 -3.02 -7.92
N VAL A 19 -3.03 -2.27 -8.41
CA VAL A 19 -3.50 -1.04 -7.79
C VAL A 19 -4.06 -1.34 -6.40
N PHE A 20 -4.88 -2.37 -6.24
CA PHE A 20 -5.39 -2.80 -4.94
C PHE A 20 -4.25 -3.20 -3.98
N ASN A 21 -3.33 -4.06 -4.42
CA ASN A 21 -2.19 -4.48 -3.61
C ASN A 21 -1.35 -3.28 -3.15
N THR A 22 -1.04 -2.37 -4.08
CA THR A 22 -0.27 -1.15 -3.78
C THR A 22 -1.05 -0.22 -2.84
N PHE A 23 -2.36 -0.08 -3.02
CA PHE A 23 -3.22 0.73 -2.14
C PHE A 23 -3.21 0.22 -0.71
N VAL A 24 -3.34 -1.09 -0.49
CA VAL A 24 -3.30 -1.68 0.85
C VAL A 24 -1.94 -1.48 1.50
N TRP A 25 -0.85 -1.69 0.75
CA TRP A 25 0.50 -1.36 1.23
C TRP A 25 0.61 0.11 1.63
N MET A 26 0.16 1.04 0.78
CA MET A 26 0.13 2.46 1.11
C MET A 26 -0.69 2.75 2.38
N GLN A 27 -1.82 2.06 2.63
CA GLN A 27 -2.57 2.22 3.87
C GLN A 27 -1.78 1.76 5.10
N ILE A 28 -1.09 0.62 5.02
CA ILE A 28 -0.22 0.12 6.10
C ILE A 28 0.90 1.12 6.39
N PHE A 29 1.58 1.62 5.34
CA PHE A 29 2.65 2.59 5.48
C PHE A 29 2.15 3.96 5.97
N ASN A 30 0.95 4.40 5.56
CA ASN A 30 0.31 5.61 6.08
C ASN A 30 -0.05 5.46 7.56
N GLN A 31 -0.51 4.28 7.98
CA GLN A 31 -0.76 3.97 9.39
C GLN A 31 0.53 4.05 10.23
N TRP A 32 1.66 3.57 9.71
CA TRP A 32 2.98 3.78 10.34
C TRP A 32 3.38 5.25 10.39
N ASN A 33 3.19 6.01 9.31
CA ASN A 33 3.52 7.43 9.26
C ASN A 33 2.67 8.26 10.25
N ASN A 34 1.38 7.97 10.38
CA ASN A 34 0.50 8.63 11.36
C ASN A 34 0.80 8.23 12.81
N ARG A 35 1.45 7.09 13.07
CA ARG A 35 1.83 6.69 14.42
C ARG A 35 3.07 7.41 14.95
N ARG A 36 4.01 7.79 14.08
CA ARG A 36 5.29 8.39 14.51
C ARG A 36 5.60 9.67 13.73
N LEU A 37 5.40 10.80 14.41
CA LEU A 37 5.92 12.12 14.01
C LEU A 37 7.16 12.51 14.85
N ASP A 38 7.73 11.58 15.62
CA ASP A 38 8.68 11.92 16.68
C ASP A 38 10.15 11.60 16.32
N ASN A 39 11.00 12.61 16.47
CA ASN A 39 12.39 12.75 16.00
C ASN A 39 13.40 11.99 16.89
N LYS A 40 13.15 10.71 17.21
CA LYS A 40 14.08 9.91 18.03
C LYS A 40 14.56 8.65 17.29
N PHE A 41 15.88 8.55 17.12
CA PHE A 41 16.62 7.49 16.41
C PHE A 41 16.43 6.05 16.96
N ASN A 42 15.82 5.85 18.14
CA ASN A 42 15.51 4.53 18.68
C ASN A 42 14.16 4.00 18.17
N ILE A 43 14.17 3.41 16.97
CA ILE A 43 12.96 2.96 16.28
C ILE A 43 12.36 1.68 16.89
N PHE A 44 13.17 0.87 17.59
CA PHE A 44 12.75 -0.40 18.21
C PHE A 44 12.14 -0.23 19.59
N GLU A 45 12.41 0.88 20.28
CA GLU A 45 11.94 1.12 21.64
C GLU A 45 10.49 1.64 21.58
N GLY A 46 9.54 0.78 21.94
CA GLY A 46 8.10 1.08 21.93
C GLY A 46 7.32 0.67 20.67
N LEU A 47 7.97 0.11 19.64
CA LEU A 47 7.26 -0.44 18.45
C LEU A 47 6.33 -1.58 18.85
N PHE A 48 6.82 -2.50 19.68
CA PHE A 48 6.08 -3.65 20.20
C PHE A 48 5.35 -3.40 21.53
N GLN A 49 5.49 -2.21 22.16
CA GLN A 49 4.75 -1.92 23.40
C GLN A 49 3.25 -1.75 23.15
N ASN A 50 2.86 -1.25 21.98
CA ASN A 50 1.44 -1.15 21.62
C ASN A 50 1.02 -2.39 20.80
N TRP A 51 0.68 -3.47 21.52
CA TRP A 51 0.22 -4.72 20.95
C TRP A 51 -1.03 -4.56 20.06
N PHE A 52 -1.89 -3.58 20.35
CA PHE A 52 -3.06 -3.29 19.53
C PHE A 52 -2.67 -2.79 18.13
N PHE A 53 -1.64 -1.94 18.07
CA PHE A 53 -1.11 -1.45 16.81
C PHE A 53 -0.48 -2.55 15.94
N VAL A 54 0.30 -3.43 16.58
CA VAL A 54 0.90 -4.60 15.93
C VAL A 54 -0.19 -5.57 15.47
N GLY A 55 -1.20 -5.81 16.30
CA GLY A 55 -2.35 -6.66 15.97
C GLY A 55 -3.12 -6.17 14.74
N ILE A 56 -3.40 -4.86 14.64
CA ILE A 56 -4.07 -4.29 13.45
C ILE A 56 -3.19 -4.41 12.21
N ASN A 57 -1.88 -4.15 12.31
CA ASN A 57 -0.97 -4.30 11.17
C ASN A 57 -0.92 -5.74 10.66
N ILE A 58 -0.79 -6.71 11.58
CA ILE A 58 -0.79 -8.13 11.23
C ILE A 58 -2.14 -8.55 10.63
N ALA A 59 -3.25 -8.10 11.20
CA ALA A 59 -4.58 -8.38 10.68
C ALA A 59 -4.76 -7.79 9.27
N MET A 60 -4.27 -6.57 9.01
CA MET A 60 -4.29 -5.95 7.69
C MET A 60 -3.42 -6.70 6.69
N MET A 61 -2.19 -7.06 7.05
CA MET A 61 -1.30 -7.87 6.20
C MET A 61 -1.90 -9.26 5.91
N GLY A 62 -2.49 -9.91 6.91
CA GLY A 62 -3.15 -11.21 6.76
C GLY A 62 -4.38 -11.13 5.87
N ALA A 63 -5.24 -10.13 6.09
CA ALA A 63 -6.42 -9.89 5.26
C ALA A 63 -6.05 -9.56 3.81
N GLN A 64 -5.02 -8.74 3.59
CA GLN A 64 -4.48 -8.43 2.27
C GLN A 64 -4.02 -9.67 1.51
N VAL A 65 -3.20 -10.51 2.16
CA VAL A 65 -2.71 -11.76 1.57
C VAL A 65 -3.89 -12.66 1.24
N LEU A 66 -4.86 -12.81 2.16
CA LEU A 66 -6.06 -13.59 1.93
C LEU A 66 -6.87 -13.06 0.75
N ILE A 67 -7.02 -11.73 0.61
CA ILE A 67 -7.71 -11.12 -0.52
C ILE A 67 -6.95 -11.38 -1.83
N ILE A 68 -5.62 -11.28 -1.88
CA ILE A 68 -4.84 -11.57 -3.10
C ILE A 68 -4.97 -13.04 -3.54
N PHE A 69 -5.03 -13.97 -2.58
CA PHE A 69 -5.11 -15.42 -2.87
C PHE A 69 -6.54 -15.94 -3.05
N VAL A 70 -7.54 -15.33 -2.41
CA VAL A 70 -8.94 -15.83 -2.33
C VAL A 70 -9.96 -14.83 -2.92
N GLY A 71 -9.55 -13.60 -3.21
CA GLY A 71 -10.47 -12.49 -3.53
C GLY A 71 -11.09 -12.50 -4.92
N GLY A 72 -10.63 -13.36 -5.84
CA GLY A 72 -11.26 -13.68 -7.14
C GLY A 72 -12.18 -12.61 -7.75
N ARG A 73 -13.40 -13.00 -8.13
CA ARG A 73 -14.45 -12.11 -8.68
C ARG A 73 -14.87 -10.95 -7.77
N PRO A 74 -15.12 -11.13 -6.45
CA PRO A 74 -15.64 -10.03 -5.62
C PRO A 74 -14.67 -8.85 -5.46
N PHE A 75 -13.37 -9.05 -5.66
CA PHE A 75 -12.37 -7.97 -5.61
C PHE A 75 -11.75 -7.64 -6.97
N SER A 76 -12.30 -8.14 -8.08
CA SER A 76 -11.74 -7.99 -9.44
C SER A 76 -10.25 -8.36 -9.52
N ILE A 77 -9.88 -9.43 -8.82
CA ILE A 77 -8.52 -9.94 -8.83
C ILE A 77 -8.37 -10.86 -10.02
N ALA A 78 -7.26 -10.74 -10.75
CA ALA A 78 -7.00 -11.57 -11.90
C ALA A 78 -7.14 -13.05 -11.53
N GLU A 79 -8.09 -13.77 -12.14
CA GLU A 79 -8.34 -15.20 -11.89
C GLU A 79 -7.19 -16.10 -12.41
N THR A 80 -6.13 -15.51 -12.97
CA THR A 80 -4.95 -16.22 -13.44
C THR A 80 -4.17 -16.80 -12.26
N ARG A 81 -3.63 -18.02 -12.42
CA ARG A 81 -2.67 -18.59 -11.49
C ARG A 81 -1.27 -18.57 -12.12
N PRO A 82 -0.29 -17.83 -11.56
CA PRO A 82 -0.36 -17.01 -10.34
C PRO A 82 -1.06 -15.65 -10.56
N PRO A 83 -1.83 -15.14 -9.56
CA PRO A 83 -2.62 -13.89 -9.70
C PRO A 83 -1.76 -12.62 -9.76
N GLN A 84 -0.54 -12.69 -9.20
CA GLN A 84 0.51 -11.70 -9.40
C GLN A 84 1.87 -12.40 -9.50
N THR A 85 2.77 -11.80 -10.27
CA THR A 85 4.16 -12.27 -10.36
C THR A 85 4.98 -11.69 -9.20
N GLY A 86 6.03 -12.39 -8.73
CA GLY A 86 6.92 -11.92 -7.67
C GLY A 86 7.43 -10.47 -7.82
N PRO A 87 7.82 -10.00 -9.03
CA PRO A 87 8.21 -8.61 -9.26
C PRO A 87 7.09 -7.59 -9.04
N GLN A 88 5.83 -7.94 -9.34
CA GLN A 88 4.68 -7.05 -9.10
C GLN A 88 4.45 -6.82 -7.60
N TRP A 89 4.67 -7.85 -6.80
CA TRP A 89 4.69 -7.76 -5.35
C TRP A 89 5.82 -6.83 -4.85
N ALA A 90 7.01 -6.97 -5.43
CA ALA A 90 8.13 -6.09 -5.11
C ALA A 90 7.82 -4.63 -5.47
N TYR A 91 7.22 -4.34 -6.64
CA TYR A 91 6.80 -2.99 -7.00
C TYR A 91 5.77 -2.41 -6.03
N ALA A 92 4.77 -3.19 -5.62
CA ALA A 92 3.75 -2.74 -4.66
C ALA A 92 4.37 -2.39 -3.29
N ILE A 93 5.30 -3.21 -2.79
CA ILE A 93 6.02 -2.96 -1.54
C ILE A 93 6.93 -1.74 -1.66
N VAL A 94 7.68 -1.61 -2.76
CA VAL A 94 8.60 -0.49 -2.99
C VAL A 94 7.82 0.83 -3.10
N LEU A 95 6.71 0.85 -3.84
CA LEU A 95 5.84 2.02 -3.95
C LEU A 95 5.22 2.39 -2.60
N GLY A 96 4.78 1.39 -1.83
CA GLY A 96 4.33 1.62 -0.46
C GLY A 96 5.44 2.18 0.43
N PHE A 97 6.66 1.65 0.34
CA PHE A 97 7.80 2.14 1.12
C PHE A 97 8.14 3.60 0.77
N ILE A 98 8.07 3.98 -0.51
CA ILE A 98 8.24 5.37 -0.99
C ILE A 98 7.16 6.30 -0.41
N SER A 99 5.99 5.79 -0.02
CA SER A 99 4.96 6.63 0.63
C SER A 99 5.40 7.16 1.99
N ILE A 100 6.37 6.52 2.66
CA ILE A 100 6.94 6.99 3.93
C ILE A 100 7.71 8.32 3.75
N PRO A 101 8.79 8.40 2.94
CA PRO A 101 9.50 9.65 2.71
C PRO A 101 8.63 10.71 2.05
N VAL A 102 7.69 10.32 1.16
CA VAL A 102 6.71 11.27 0.59
C VAL A 102 5.82 11.86 1.69
N GLY A 103 5.33 11.04 2.62
CA GLY A 103 4.55 11.52 3.76
C GLY A 103 5.33 12.42 4.71
N ILE A 104 6.64 12.18 4.88
CA ILE A 104 7.54 13.07 5.63
C ILE A 104 7.77 14.38 4.88
N LEU A 105 8.01 14.32 3.56
CA LEU A 105 8.18 15.49 2.69
C LEU A 105 6.95 16.39 2.71
N ILE A 106 5.75 15.82 2.64
CA ILE A 106 4.49 16.59 2.73
C ILE A 106 4.37 17.29 4.09
N ARG A 107 4.75 16.61 5.19
CA ARG A 107 4.76 17.20 6.54
C ARG A 107 5.84 18.25 6.75
N LEU A 108 6.89 18.23 5.94
CA LEU A 108 7.95 19.24 5.94
C LEU A 108 7.54 20.51 5.19
N ILE A 109 6.47 20.49 4.38
CA ILE A 109 5.90 21.69 3.79
C ILE A 109 5.19 22.44 4.92
N PRO A 110 5.71 23.59 5.37
CA PRO A 110 5.10 24.30 6.48
C PRO A 110 3.79 24.94 6.00
N ASP A 111 2.75 24.82 6.83
CA ASP A 111 1.45 25.46 6.60
C ASP A 111 1.58 26.99 6.38
N THR A 112 2.70 27.60 6.80
CA THR A 112 3.03 29.01 6.58
C THR A 112 3.22 29.37 5.10
N LEU A 113 3.62 28.43 4.23
CA LEU A 113 3.67 28.65 2.78
C LEU A 113 2.27 28.58 2.15
N VAL A 114 1.42 27.67 2.63
CA VAL A 114 0.04 27.52 2.17
C VAL A 114 -0.82 28.71 2.62
N LEU A 115 -0.68 29.13 3.88
CA LEU A 115 -1.34 30.32 4.44
C LEU A 115 -0.85 31.64 3.81
N LYS A 116 0.38 31.69 3.26
CA LYS A 116 0.84 32.85 2.47
C LYS A 116 0.36 32.85 1.03
N LEU A 117 -0.10 31.71 0.51
CA LEU A 117 -0.51 31.53 -0.88
C LEU A 117 -2.03 31.67 -1.08
N ILE A 118 -2.81 31.47 0.00
CA ILE A 118 -4.25 31.72 0.01
C ILE A 118 -4.49 33.16 0.49
N PRO A 119 -5.01 34.08 -0.35
CA PRO A 119 -5.33 35.45 0.04
C PRO A 119 -6.56 35.55 0.96
#